data_AF-A0A067KXR7-F1
#
_entry.id   AF-A0A067KXR7-F1
#
_cell.length_a   1.000
_cell.length_b   1.000
_cell.length_c   1.000
_cell.angle_alpha   90.00
_cell.angle_beta   90.00
_cell.angle_gamma   90.00
#
_symmetry.space_group_name_H-M   'P 1'
#
loop_
_entity.id
_entity.type
_entity.pdbx_description
1 polymer ?
#
loop_
_entity_poly.entity_id
_entity_poly.type
_entity_poly.pdbx_seq_one_letter_code
_entity_poly.pdbx_strand_id
1 'polypeptide(L)'
;MVDIFNVRGIVIYGDAASIDGSVFIGDVSVPNQVAYTAAWSWRNSSTDQVEEFLRDMVAGNMTFEDFNVPKEGNNSLGRIFYWKSTWFTGRQQRNTGFWLPVDQEWLRIASQIEGLELEK
;
A
#
# COMPACT_ATOMS: atom_id res chain seq x y z
N MET A 1 -9.52 15.82 13.51
CA MET A 1 -10.35 16.92 12.95
C MET A 1 -11.52 16.43 12.09
N VAL A 2 -11.45 15.25 11.43
CA VAL A 2 -12.60 14.65 10.69
C VAL A 2 -13.52 13.83 11.63
N ASP A 3 -12.99 13.42 12.78
CA ASP A 3 -13.58 12.63 13.85
C ASP A 3 -14.72 13.31 14.62
N ILE A 4 -14.92 14.63 14.46
CA ILE A 4 -16.03 15.37 15.07
C ILE A 4 -17.32 15.32 14.23
N PHE A 5 -17.25 14.85 12.98
CA PHE A 5 -18.38 14.78 12.07
C PHE A 5 -18.95 13.37 11.99
N ASN A 6 -20.26 13.26 11.72
CA ASN A 6 -20.87 11.99 11.35
C ASN A 6 -20.56 11.66 9.88
N VAL A 7 -19.32 11.24 9.62
CA VAL A 7 -18.82 10.94 8.28
C VAL A 7 -19.47 9.67 7.73
N ARG A 8 -20.10 9.79 6.56
CA ARG A 8 -20.71 8.66 5.84
C ARG A 8 -19.76 8.01 4.81
N GLY A 9 -18.75 8.76 4.37
CA GLY A 9 -17.76 8.31 3.41
C GLY A 9 -16.72 9.39 3.17
N ILE A 10 -15.59 9.00 2.59
CA ILE A 10 -14.49 9.89 2.22
C ILE A 10 -14.11 9.56 0.78
N VAL A 11 -14.11 10.56 -0.08
CA VAL A 11 -13.61 10.46 -1.46
C VAL A 11 -12.27 11.17 -1.51
N ILE A 12 -11.23 10.45 -1.94
CA ILE A 12 -9.89 11.00 -2.18
C ILE A 12 -9.66 10.96 -3.69
N TYR A 13 -9.29 12.10 -4.26
CA TYR A 13 -8.97 12.22 -5.68
C TYR A 13 -7.70 13.06 -5.83
N GLY A 14 -7.03 12.90 -6.97
CA GLY A 14 -5.81 13.62 -7.32
C GLY A 14 -5.17 13.02 -8.56
N ASP A 15 -4.06 13.60 -8.97
CA ASP A 15 -3.29 13.13 -10.12
C ASP A 15 -2.38 11.97 -9.71
N ALA A 16 -2.26 10.98 -10.58
CA ALA A 16 -1.42 9.82 -10.37
C ALA A 16 -0.66 9.47 -11.66
N ALA A 17 0.47 8.80 -11.49
CA ALA A 17 1.18 8.14 -12.58
C ALA A 17 0.82 6.66 -12.60
N SER A 18 0.77 6.08 -13.80
CA SER A 18 0.53 4.65 -13.99
C SER A 18 1.78 3.98 -14.55
N ILE A 19 2.01 2.73 -14.13
CA ILE A 19 2.96 1.80 -14.78
C ILE A 19 2.24 0.80 -15.69
N ASP A 20 0.91 0.84 -15.72
CA ASP A 20 0.08 0.04 -16.61
C ASP A 20 0.02 0.73 -17.98
N GLY A 21 0.50 0.03 -19.02
CA GLY A 21 0.56 0.54 -20.39
C GLY A 21 -0.82 0.73 -21.05
N SER A 22 -1.90 0.30 -20.41
CA SER A 22 -3.28 0.52 -20.87
C SER A 22 -3.91 1.82 -20.38
N VAL A 23 -3.28 2.51 -19.41
CA VAL A 23 -3.76 3.77 -18.84
C VAL A 23 -3.00 4.95 -19.47
N PHE A 24 -3.74 5.92 -20.01
CA PHE A 24 -3.21 7.09 -20.69
C PHE A 24 -3.35 8.37 -19.87
N ILE A 25 -2.62 9.41 -20.28
CA ILE A 25 -2.75 10.75 -19.66
C ILE A 25 -4.17 11.26 -19.86
N GLY A 26 -4.82 11.64 -18.76
CA GLY A 26 -6.20 12.14 -18.75
C GLY A 26 -7.24 11.07 -18.43
N ASP A 27 -6.86 9.79 -18.37
CA ASP A 27 -7.75 8.73 -17.90
C ASP A 27 -8.04 8.89 -16.41
N VAL A 28 -9.28 8.58 -16.02
CA VAL A 28 -9.72 8.52 -14.62
C VAL A 28 -9.74 7.06 -14.20
N SER A 29 -8.97 6.71 -13.18
CA SER A 29 -8.92 5.36 -12.63
C SER A 29 -9.45 5.33 -11.19
N VAL A 30 -10.24 4.31 -10.87
CA VAL A 30 -10.69 4.04 -9.50
C VAL A 30 -10.05 2.73 -9.03
N PRO A 31 -9.10 2.77 -8.08
CA PRO A 31 -8.42 1.57 -7.62
C PRO A 31 -9.38 0.70 -6.78
N ASN A 32 -9.35 -0.62 -6.98
CA ASN A 32 -10.07 -1.55 -6.11
C ASN A 32 -9.35 -1.80 -4.78
N GLN A 33 -8.04 -1.52 -4.74
CA GLN A 33 -7.16 -1.67 -3.59
C GLN A 33 -6.08 -0.60 -3.62
N VAL A 34 -5.65 -0.16 -2.44
CA VAL A 34 -4.54 0.79 -2.28
C VAL A 34 -3.54 0.25 -1.27
N ALA A 35 -2.27 0.65 -1.34
CA ALA A 35 -1.26 0.25 -0.36
C ALA A 35 -0.44 1.46 0.10
N TYR A 36 -0.08 1.47 1.38
CA TYR A 36 0.88 2.42 1.92
C TYR A 36 2.30 1.86 1.76
N THR A 37 2.94 2.21 0.65
CA THR A 37 4.23 1.63 0.22
C THR A 37 5.45 2.22 0.94
N ALA A 38 5.28 3.32 1.68
CA ALA A 38 6.35 3.94 2.46
C ALA A 38 6.56 3.29 3.84
N ALA A 39 5.84 2.23 4.18
CA ALA A 39 6.04 1.47 5.41
C ALA A 39 7.22 0.51 5.28
N TRP A 40 8.43 1.04 5.33
CA TRP A 40 9.66 0.23 5.37
C TRP A 40 10.63 0.73 6.44
N SER A 41 11.48 -0.18 6.92
CA SER A 41 12.55 0.16 7.86
C SER A 41 13.85 -0.50 7.45
N TRP A 42 14.92 0.28 7.47
CA TRP A 42 16.28 -0.20 7.28
C TRP A 42 16.83 -0.79 8.59
N ARG A 43 17.52 -1.92 8.50
CA ARG A 43 18.25 -2.58 9.60
C ARG A 43 19.69 -2.83 9.17
N ASN A 44 20.63 -2.42 10.01
CA ASN A 44 22.05 -2.45 9.65
C ASN A 44 22.61 -3.87 9.61
N SER A 45 22.10 -4.78 10.45
CA SER A 45 22.53 -6.17 10.42
C SER A 45 21.57 -7.04 9.63
N SER A 46 22.11 -7.91 8.77
CA SER A 46 21.35 -9.02 8.16
C SER A 46 20.85 -10.04 9.20
N THR A 47 21.40 -10.00 10.42
CA THR A 47 20.97 -10.83 11.56
C THR A 47 20.02 -10.13 12.53
N ASP A 48 19.68 -8.85 12.30
CA ASP A 48 18.71 -8.14 13.15
C ASP A 48 17.36 -8.85 13.08
N GLN A 49 16.93 -9.36 14.23
CA GLN A 49 15.67 -10.08 14.34
C GLN A 49 14.53 -9.08 14.58
N VAL A 50 13.41 -9.31 13.90
CA VAL A 50 12.16 -8.63 14.24
C VAL A 50 11.65 -9.21 15.55
N GLU A 51 11.25 -8.32 16.47
CA GLU A 51 10.62 -8.70 17.73
C GLU A 51 9.43 -9.63 17.47
N GLU A 52 9.27 -10.67 18.28
CA GLU A 52 8.33 -11.76 17.99
C GLU A 52 6.89 -11.27 17.74
N PHE A 53 6.42 -10.31 18.56
CA PHE A 53 5.08 -9.73 18.44
C PHE A 53 4.88 -8.86 17.19
N LEU A 54 5.95 -8.49 16.47
CA LEU A 54 5.91 -7.75 15.21
C LEU A 54 6.03 -8.64 13.98
N ARG A 55 6.31 -9.94 14.13
CA ARG A 55 6.55 -10.85 12.99
C ARG A 55 5.36 -10.90 12.03
N ASP A 56 4.14 -10.90 12.56
CA ASP A 56 2.92 -10.92 11.74
C ASP A 56 2.70 -9.63 10.93
N MET A 57 3.33 -8.53 11.35
CA MET A 57 3.29 -7.23 10.66
C MET A 57 4.31 -7.17 9.51
N VAL A 58 5.27 -8.09 9.42
CA VAL A 58 6.22 -8.11 8.29
C VAL A 58 5.49 -8.58 7.04
N ALA A 59 5.47 -7.74 6.01
CA ALA A 59 4.96 -8.08 4.68
C ALA A 59 6.04 -8.78 3.84
N GLY A 60 7.30 -8.40 4.03
CA GLY A 60 8.45 -8.98 3.36
C GLY A 60 9.75 -8.35 3.84
N ASN A 61 10.87 -8.90 3.39
CA ASN A 61 12.18 -8.31 3.62
C ASN A 61 13.12 -8.61 2.45
N MET A 62 14.21 -7.85 2.37
CA MET A 62 15.26 -8.05 1.38
C MET A 62 16.61 -7.77 2.06
N THR A 63 17.50 -8.76 2.06
CA THR A 63 18.89 -8.60 2.49
C THR A 63 19.71 -8.13 1.29
N PHE A 64 20.47 -7.04 1.41
CA PHE A 64 21.25 -6.52 0.29
C PHE A 64 22.43 -7.42 -0.08
N GLU A 65 22.98 -8.17 0.89
CA GLU A 65 24.10 -9.09 0.68
C GLU A 65 23.76 -10.19 -0.35
N ASP A 66 22.50 -10.61 -0.41
CA ASP A 66 21.99 -11.64 -1.34
C ASP A 66 22.06 -11.19 -2.82
N PHE A 67 22.28 -9.90 -3.08
CA PHE A 67 22.31 -9.30 -4.42
C PHE A 67 23.69 -8.73 -4.79
N ASN A 68 24.74 -9.07 -4.03
CA ASN A 68 26.10 -8.64 -4.36
C ASN A 68 26.58 -9.28 -5.67
N VAL A 69 26.97 -8.42 -6.61
CA VAL A 69 27.54 -8.81 -7.91
C VAL A 69 28.87 -8.07 -8.13
N PRO A 70 29.86 -8.67 -8.82
CA PRO A 70 29.85 -9.99 -9.45
C PRO A 70 30.17 -11.15 -8.50
N LYS A 71 30.49 -10.85 -7.23
CA LYS A 71 30.91 -11.83 -6.24
C LYS A 71 30.07 -11.69 -4.99
N GLU A 72 29.57 -12.81 -4.50
CA GLU A 72 28.94 -12.90 -3.18
C GLU A 72 29.91 -12.46 -2.08
N GLY A 73 29.36 -11.85 -1.03
CA GLY A 73 30.14 -11.36 0.11
C GLY A 73 29.28 -10.51 1.03
N ASN A 74 29.85 -10.08 2.15
CA ASN A 74 29.16 -9.20 3.09
C ASN A 74 29.20 -7.75 2.61
N ASN A 75 28.17 -6.97 2.94
CA ASN A 75 28.16 -5.53 2.73
C ASN A 75 27.53 -4.80 3.93
N SER A 76 27.76 -3.49 4.02
CA SER A 76 27.23 -2.67 5.12
C SER A 76 25.81 -2.17 4.89
N LEU A 77 25.12 -2.64 3.83
CA LEU A 77 23.77 -2.20 3.49
C LEU A 77 22.69 -2.96 4.28
N GLY A 78 23.02 -4.11 4.88
CA GLY A 78 22.12 -4.81 5.79
C GLY A 78 20.84 -5.30 5.12
N ARG A 79 19.68 -5.00 5.72
CA ARG A 79 18.36 -5.51 5.32
C ARG A 79 17.28 -4.44 5.39
N ILE A 80 16.36 -4.45 4.43
CA ILE A 80 15.13 -3.66 4.48
C ILE A 80 13.94 -4.57 4.78
N PHE A 81 13.04 -4.09 5.63
CA PHE A 81 11.75 -4.74 5.92
C PHE A 81 10.62 -3.89 5.37
N TYR A 82 9.64 -4.54 4.76
CA TYR A 82 8.36 -3.96 4.38
C TYR A 82 7.30 -4.40 5.37
N TRP A 83 6.46 -3.47 5.80
CA TRP A 83 5.47 -3.68 6.85
C TRP A 83 4.06 -3.61 6.30
N LYS A 84 3.20 -4.50 6.81
CA LYS A 84 1.75 -4.40 6.67
C LYS A 84 1.27 -3.19 7.47
N SER A 85 0.17 -2.59 7.02
CA SER A 85 -0.52 -1.54 7.76
C SER A 85 -1.63 -2.15 8.62
N THR A 86 -1.94 -1.49 9.75
CA THR A 86 -3.12 -1.78 10.54
C THR A 86 -4.13 -0.66 10.33
N TRP A 87 -5.40 -1.03 10.11
CA TRP A 87 -6.51 -0.09 10.02
C TRP A 87 -7.72 -0.64 10.75
N PHE A 88 -8.66 0.25 11.05
CA PHE A 88 -9.84 -0.09 11.86
C PHE A 88 -11.11 0.21 11.07
N THR A 89 -12.06 -0.72 11.12
CA THR A 89 -13.40 -0.57 10.52
C THR A 89 -14.47 -0.70 11.59
N GLY A 90 -15.56 0.07 11.46
CA GLY A 90 -16.72 -0.02 12.35
C GLY A 90 -16.40 0.09 13.85
N ARG A 91 -16.94 -0.82 14.67
CA ARG A 91 -16.73 -0.90 16.13
C ARG A 91 -15.31 -1.40 16.50
N GLN A 92 -14.27 -0.75 15.98
CA GLN A 92 -12.86 -1.06 16.25
C GLN A 92 -12.40 -2.44 15.78
N GLN A 93 -13.00 -2.99 14.73
CA GLN A 93 -12.46 -4.21 14.14
C GLN A 93 -11.09 -3.91 13.54
N ARG A 94 -10.06 -4.56 14.09
CA ARG A 94 -8.68 -4.43 13.61
C ARG A 94 -8.52 -5.28 12.36
N ASN A 95 -8.01 -4.65 11.31
CA ASN A 95 -7.58 -5.31 10.09
C ASN A 95 -6.08 -5.10 9.91
N THR A 96 -5.41 -6.05 9.27
CA THR A 96 -3.98 -5.95 8.97
C THR A 96 -3.70 -6.56 7.61
N GLY A 97 -2.95 -5.82 6.80
CA GLY A 97 -2.62 -6.25 5.45
C GLY A 97 -1.71 -5.25 4.75
N PHE A 98 -1.22 -5.64 3.58
CA PHE A 98 -0.48 -4.74 2.71
C PHE A 98 -1.43 -3.93 1.82
N TRP A 99 -2.40 -4.63 1.21
CA TRP A 99 -3.46 -4.04 0.41
C TRP A 99 -4.67 -3.68 1.28
N LEU A 100 -5.06 -2.41 1.23
CA LEU A 100 -6.32 -1.89 1.74
C LEU A 100 -7.38 -2.07 0.65
N PRO A 101 -8.39 -2.92 0.84
CA PRO A 101 -9.51 -2.97 -0.10
C PRO A 101 -10.37 -1.71 0.01
N VAL A 102 -10.81 -1.19 -1.13
CA VAL A 102 -11.85 -0.15 -1.18
C VAL A 102 -13.22 -0.80 -0.91
N ASP A 103 -14.14 -0.02 -0.36
CA ASP A 103 -15.49 -0.49 -0.07
C ASP A 103 -16.21 -0.94 -1.36
N GLN A 104 -16.81 -2.13 -1.32
CA GLN A 104 -17.43 -2.77 -2.49
C GLN A 104 -18.65 -2.01 -3.00
N GLU A 105 -19.41 -1.33 -2.12
CA GLU A 105 -20.56 -0.54 -2.55
C GLU A 105 -20.10 0.70 -3.32
N TRP A 106 -19.03 1.35 -2.87
CA TRP A 106 -18.43 2.49 -3.54
C TRP A 106 -17.83 2.11 -4.89
N LEU A 107 -17.13 0.97 -4.97
CA LEU A 107 -16.64 0.43 -6.24
C LEU A 107 -17.78 0.12 -7.21
N ARG A 108 -18.89 -0.45 -6.71
CA ARG A 108 -20.08 -0.72 -7.53
C ARG A 108 -20.72 0.56 -8.05
N ILE A 109 -20.71 1.65 -7.28
CA ILE A 109 -21.22 2.95 -7.73
C ILE A 109 -20.25 3.54 -8.78
N ALA A 110 -18.94 3.49 -8.53
CA ALA A 110 -17.94 3.98 -9.46
C ALA A 110 -17.96 3.25 -10.82
N SER A 111 -18.24 1.95 -10.85
CA SER A 111 -18.33 1.20 -12.12
C SER A 111 -19.52 1.65 -12.99
N GLN A 112 -20.50 2.37 -12.45
CA GLN A 112 -21.64 2.88 -13.23
C GLN A 112 -21.27 4.05 -14.14
N ILE A 113 -20.11 4.68 -13.92
CA ILE A 113 -19.60 5.80 -14.71
C ILE A 113 -18.37 5.42 -15.55
N GLU A 114 -18.04 4.13 -15.62
CA GLU A 114 -17.00 3.63 -16.50
C GLU A 114 -17.41 3.83 -17.98
N GLY A 115 -16.54 4.43 -18.78
CA GLY A 115 -16.83 4.76 -20.17
C GLY A 115 -17.80 5.93 -20.37
N LEU A 116 -18.08 6.72 -19.32
CA LEU A 116 -18.89 7.94 -19.45
C LEU A 116 -18.22 8.94 -20.39
N GLU A 117 -18.91 9.29 -21.49
CA GLU A 117 -18.50 10.40 -22.35
C GLU A 117 -18.97 11.72 -21.72
N LEU A 118 -18.04 12.63 -21.46
CA LEU A 118 -18.35 13.96 -20.95
C LEU A 118 -18.80 14.88 -22.09
N GLU A 119 -19.86 15.66 -21.86
CA GLU A 119 -20.26 16.72 -22.79
C GLU A 119 -19.14 17.76 -22.91
N LYS A 120 -18.91 18.24 -24.14
CA LYS A 120 -17.89 19.23 -24.47
C LYS A 120 -18.35 20.66 -24.19
#